data_AF-A9AAN3-F1
#
_entry.id   AF-A9AAN3-F1
#
_cell.length_a   1.000
_cell.length_b   1.000
_cell.length_c   1.000
_cell.angle_alpha   90.00
_cell.angle_beta   90.00
_cell.angle_gamma   90.00
#
_symmetry.space_group_name_H-M   'P 1'
#
loop_
_entity.id
_entity.type
_entity.pdbx_description
1 polymer ?
#
loop_
_entity_poly.entity_id
_entity_poly.type
_entity_poly.pdbx_seq_one_letter_code
_entity_poly.pdbx_strand_id
1 'polypeptide(L)'
;MKIDGLTEKILTLLEKYSTTREIAGVLETHPKNIDRYIRVLRDLGFVETKKGKTGGVFLTNEGRYVLKKKNINLITIKVQVVAEDKIGLLASISSKISEINGNILSTTLEKEGNKVRVWLVIENLEFNDLKDNLKDITDRVVLL
;
A
#
# COMPACT_ATOMS: atom_id res chain seq x y z
N MET A 1 7.12 5.78 -7.61
CA MET A 1 6.32 6.87 -8.24
C MET A 1 5.77 7.75 -7.14
N LYS A 2 5.90 9.07 -7.27
CA LYS A 2 5.36 10.05 -6.31
C LYS A 2 4.00 10.56 -6.78
N ILE A 3 3.04 10.64 -5.87
CA ILE A 3 1.74 11.29 -6.10
C ILE A 3 1.79 12.67 -5.46
N ASP A 4 1.72 13.72 -6.27
CA ASP A 4 1.61 15.10 -5.80
C ASP A 4 0.75 15.96 -6.74
N GLY A 5 0.54 17.22 -6.33
CA GLY A 5 -0.12 18.24 -7.14
C GLY A 5 -1.57 17.90 -7.47
N LEU A 6 -1.94 18.02 -8.74
CA LEU A 6 -3.31 17.80 -9.20
C LEU A 6 -3.74 16.33 -9.11
N THR A 7 -2.79 15.40 -9.27
CA THR A 7 -3.05 13.96 -9.16
C THR A 7 -3.47 13.58 -7.75
N GLU A 8 -2.75 14.06 -6.74
CA GLU A 8 -3.10 13.87 -5.32
C GLU A 8 -4.50 14.41 -5.04
N LYS A 9 -4.79 15.65 -5.47
CA LYS A 9 -6.10 16.28 -5.27
C LYS A 9 -7.24 15.48 -5.87
N ILE A 10 -7.08 14.97 -7.10
CA ILE A 10 -8.11 14.17 -7.77
C ILE A 10 -8.35 12.86 -7.02
N LEU A 11 -7.29 12.17 -6.61
CA LEU A 11 -7.40 10.92 -5.85
C LEU A 11 -8.06 11.14 -4.48
N THR A 12 -7.74 12.23 -3.77
CA THR A 12 -8.42 12.58 -2.51
C THR A 12 -9.91 12.87 -2.73
N LEU A 13 -10.26 13.62 -3.78
CA LEU A 13 -11.67 13.94 -4.04
C LEU A 13 -12.50 12.69 -4.37
N LEU A 14 -11.88 11.64 -4.92
CA LEU A 14 -12.53 10.36 -5.19
C LEU A 14 -12.89 9.56 -3.92
N GLU A 15 -12.43 9.96 -2.74
CA GLU A 15 -12.93 9.39 -1.47
C GLU A 15 -14.36 9.85 -1.15
N LYS A 16 -14.80 10.99 -1.74
CA LYS A 16 -16.09 11.62 -1.46
C LYS A 16 -17.00 11.71 -2.68
N TYR A 17 -16.45 11.95 -3.87
CA TYR A 17 -17.17 12.16 -5.11
C TYR A 17 -16.92 11.00 -6.07
N SER A 18 -17.93 10.64 -6.87
CA SER A 18 -17.84 9.50 -7.78
C SER A 18 -17.93 9.89 -9.25
N THR A 19 -18.12 11.18 -9.58
CA THR A 19 -18.22 11.64 -10.96
C THR A 19 -17.19 12.70 -11.31
N THR A 20 -16.76 12.71 -12.58
CA THR A 20 -15.81 13.71 -13.08
C THR A 20 -16.39 15.12 -13.07
N ARG A 21 -17.71 15.27 -13.16
CA ARG A 21 -18.41 16.56 -13.03
C ARG A 21 -18.29 17.14 -11.62
N GLU A 22 -18.50 16.34 -10.58
CA GLU A 22 -18.38 16.80 -9.19
C GLU A 22 -16.94 17.22 -8.87
N ILE A 23 -15.97 16.39 -9.24
CA ILE A 23 -14.54 16.67 -9.05
C ILE A 23 -14.15 17.95 -9.80
N ALA A 24 -14.60 18.11 -11.04
CA ALA A 24 -14.34 19.30 -11.84
C ALA A 24 -14.95 20.57 -11.24
N GLY A 25 -16.14 20.45 -10.62
CA GLY A 25 -16.78 21.56 -9.91
C GLY A 25 -15.97 22.01 -8.69
N VAL A 26 -15.43 21.08 -7.91
CA VAL A 26 -14.58 21.41 -6.75
C VAL A 26 -13.23 21.99 -7.17
N LEU A 27 -12.67 21.52 -8.29
CA LEU A 27 -11.38 21.99 -8.82
C LEU A 27 -11.50 23.20 -9.76
N GLU A 28 -12.69 23.77 -9.92
CA GLU A 28 -12.98 24.91 -10.79
C GLU A 28 -12.40 24.74 -12.21
N THR A 29 -12.56 23.55 -12.79
CA THR A 29 -12.02 23.20 -14.11
C THR A 29 -13.06 22.55 -15.00
N HIS A 30 -12.74 22.41 -16.28
CA HIS A 30 -13.64 21.76 -17.24
C HIS A 30 -13.63 20.23 -17.02
N PRO A 31 -14.79 19.54 -16.98
CA PRO A 31 -14.87 18.08 -16.75
C PRO A 31 -14.01 17.22 -17.68
N LYS A 32 -13.86 17.65 -18.95
CA LYS A 32 -12.98 16.99 -19.94
C LYS A 32 -11.51 16.90 -19.48
N ASN A 33 -11.02 17.86 -18.69
CA ASN A 33 -9.68 17.81 -18.12
C ASN A 33 -9.58 16.70 -17.07
N ILE A 34 -10.61 16.55 -16.23
CA ILE A 34 -10.69 15.47 -15.25
C ILE A 34 -10.81 14.11 -15.93
N ASP A 35 -11.64 13.98 -16.98
CA ASP A 35 -11.76 12.73 -17.76
C ASP A 35 -10.41 12.25 -18.30
N ARG A 36 -9.56 13.18 -18.76
CA ARG A 36 -8.20 12.85 -19.22
C ARG A 36 -7.36 12.26 -18.09
N TYR A 37 -7.39 12.86 -16.90
CA TYR A 37 -6.64 12.35 -15.74
C TYR A 37 -7.18 11.02 -15.24
N ILE A 38 -8.51 10.86 -15.17
CA ILE A 38 -9.13 9.60 -14.77
C ILE A 38 -8.75 8.46 -15.72
N ARG A 39 -8.63 8.72 -17.03
CA ARG A 39 -8.16 7.71 -17.97
C ARG A 39 -6.74 7.24 -17.63
N VAL A 40 -5.81 8.17 -17.41
CA VAL A 40 -4.43 7.83 -17.04
C VAL A 40 -4.39 7.07 -15.71
N LEU A 41 -5.13 7.53 -14.70
CA LEU A 41 -5.20 6.86 -13.39
C LEU A 41 -5.79 5.45 -13.47
N ARG A 42 -6.74 5.24 -14.38
CA ARG A 42 -7.32 3.91 -14.64
C ARG A 42 -6.32 3.00 -15.32
N ASP A 43 -5.60 3.52 -16.31
CA ASP A 43 -4.56 2.77 -17.03
C ASP A 43 -3.39 2.40 -16.09
N LEU A 44 -3.14 3.21 -15.06
CA LEU A 44 -2.19 2.91 -13.96
C LEU A 44 -2.77 2.03 -12.85
N GLY A 45 -4.06 1.65 -12.93
CA GLY A 45 -4.71 0.77 -11.96
C GLY A 45 -5.09 1.42 -10.63
N PHE A 46 -5.07 2.75 -10.50
CA PHE A 46 -5.46 3.45 -9.25
C PHE A 46 -6.95 3.70 -9.12
N VAL A 47 -7.68 3.68 -10.24
CA VAL A 47 -9.12 3.87 -10.25
C VAL A 47 -9.80 2.87 -11.18
N GLU A 48 -11.03 2.52 -10.86
CA GLU A 48 -11.93 1.76 -11.72
C GLU A 48 -13.12 2.63 -12.15
N THR A 49 -13.70 2.33 -13.31
CA THR A 49 -14.90 3.02 -13.82
C THR A 49 -16.05 2.05 -14.00
N LYS A 50 -17.20 2.33 -13.37
CA LYS A 50 -18.44 1.56 -13.54
C LYS A 50 -19.44 2.32 -14.40
N LYS A 51 -20.14 1.62 -15.29
CA LYS A 51 -21.22 2.18 -16.13
C LYS A 51 -22.57 2.01 -15.45
N GLY A 52 -23.55 2.84 -15.82
CA GLY A 52 -24.95 2.73 -15.36
C GLY A 52 -25.38 3.91 -14.49
N LYS A 53 -26.62 3.86 -13.97
CA LYS A 53 -27.21 4.94 -13.16
C LYS A 53 -26.47 5.21 -11.85
N THR A 54 -25.82 4.19 -11.31
CA THR A 54 -24.95 4.24 -10.12
C THR A 54 -23.47 4.12 -10.50
N GLY A 55 -23.17 4.29 -11.79
CA GLY A 55 -21.81 4.29 -12.30
C GLY A 55 -21.00 5.49 -11.83
N GLY A 56 -19.70 5.43 -12.03
CA GLY A 56 -18.77 6.45 -11.55
C GLY A 56 -17.33 6.00 -11.63
N VAL A 57 -16.47 6.79 -11.02
CA VAL A 57 -15.04 6.57 -10.86
C VAL A 57 -14.79 6.26 -9.39
N PHE A 58 -14.07 5.17 -9.10
CA PHE A 58 -13.82 4.72 -7.74
C PHE A 58 -12.36 4.36 -7.55
N LEU A 59 -11.80 4.63 -6.37
CA LEU A 59 -10.44 4.21 -6.04
C LEU A 59 -10.35 2.68 -5.94
N THR A 60 -9.29 2.13 -6.52
CA THR A 60 -8.86 0.75 -6.26
C THR A 60 -8.13 0.68 -4.92
N ASN A 61 -7.74 -0.53 -4.49
CA ASN A 61 -6.93 -0.70 -3.29
C ASN A 61 -5.55 -0.03 -3.47
N GLU A 62 -4.96 -0.14 -4.65
CA GLU A 62 -3.69 0.48 -5.04
C GLU A 62 -3.82 2.01 -5.04
N GLY A 63 -4.94 2.55 -5.52
CA GLY A 63 -5.23 3.98 -5.50
C GLY A 63 -5.32 4.54 -4.08
N ARG A 64 -6.01 3.84 -3.17
CA ARG A 64 -6.06 4.21 -1.75
C ARG A 64 -4.69 4.09 -1.08
N TYR A 65 -3.96 3.03 -1.41
CA TYR A 65 -2.64 2.76 -0.89
C TYR A 65 -1.67 3.91 -1.19
N VAL A 66 -1.59 4.32 -2.47
CA VAL A 66 -0.68 5.38 -2.87
C VAL A 66 -1.06 6.74 -2.31
N LEU A 67 -2.36 7.01 -2.17
CA LEU A 67 -2.83 8.25 -1.57
C LEU A 67 -2.36 8.37 -0.11
N LYS A 68 -2.42 7.28 0.66
CA LYS A 68 -1.97 7.23 2.05
C LYS A 68 -0.46 7.37 2.20
N LYS A 69 0.32 6.76 1.31
CA LYS A 69 1.80 6.74 1.39
C LYS A 69 2.48 7.89 0.66
N LYS A 70 1.77 8.59 -0.23
CA LYS A 70 2.28 9.61 -1.17
C LYS A 70 3.39 9.14 -2.13
N ASN A 71 3.85 7.90 -1.98
CA ASN A 71 4.82 7.21 -2.82
C ASN A 71 4.42 5.73 -2.96
N ILE A 72 4.47 5.21 -4.19
CA ILE A 72 4.56 3.77 -4.44
C ILE A 72 6.03 3.43 -4.63
N ASN A 73 6.53 2.52 -3.81
CA ASN A 73 7.80 1.85 -4.03
C ASN A 73 7.50 0.38 -4.35
N LEU A 74 7.77 -0.04 -5.58
CA LEU A 74 7.77 -1.47 -5.98
C LEU A 74 9.02 -2.16 -5.41
N ILE A 75 9.39 -1.81 -4.18
CA ILE A 75 10.52 -2.42 -3.51
C ILE A 75 9.99 -3.71 -2.92
N THR A 76 10.47 -4.80 -3.49
CA THR A 76 10.41 -6.10 -2.86
C THR A 76 11.69 -6.27 -2.04
N ILE A 77 11.56 -6.44 -0.73
CA ILE A 77 12.67 -6.81 0.14
C ILE A 77 12.54 -8.28 0.53
N LYS A 78 13.68 -8.97 0.57
CA LYS A 78 13.79 -10.29 1.18
C LYS A 78 14.50 -10.13 2.51
N VAL A 79 13.86 -10.56 3.57
CA VAL A 79 14.38 -10.40 4.92
C VAL A 79 14.34 -11.69 5.71
N GLN A 80 15.30 -11.82 6.60
CA GLN A 80 15.28 -12.79 7.68
C GLN A 80 14.91 -12.07 8.97
N VAL A 81 13.90 -12.58 9.66
CA VAL A 81 13.55 -12.17 11.02
C VAL A 81 13.93 -13.30 11.96
N VAL A 82 14.70 -13.00 13.00
CA VAL A 82 15.05 -13.93 14.08
C VAL A 82 14.38 -13.47 15.36
N ALA A 83 13.66 -14.37 16.03
CA ALA A 83 12.98 -14.08 17.28
C ALA A 83 12.88 -15.35 18.15
N GLU A 84 12.55 -15.18 19.43
CA GLU A 84 12.17 -16.30 20.30
C GLU A 84 10.84 -16.93 19.86
N ASP A 85 10.75 -18.25 19.99
CA ASP A 85 9.52 -18.99 19.72
C ASP A 85 8.47 -18.65 20.78
N LYS A 86 7.42 -17.93 20.37
CA LYS A 86 6.28 -17.60 21.21
C LYS A 86 4.98 -17.72 20.44
N ILE A 87 3.93 -18.11 21.15
CA ILE A 87 2.58 -18.20 20.59
C ILE A 87 2.20 -16.85 19.98
N GLY A 88 1.73 -16.86 18.74
CA GLY A 88 1.29 -15.66 18.02
C GLY A 88 2.40 -14.83 17.38
N LEU A 89 3.66 -15.22 17.43
CA LEU A 89 4.78 -14.46 16.83
C LEU A 89 4.51 -14.08 15.36
N LEU A 90 4.17 -15.06 14.52
CA LEU A 90 3.88 -14.82 13.09
C LEU A 90 2.69 -13.87 12.89
N ALA A 91 1.66 -13.98 13.73
CA ALA A 91 0.50 -13.11 13.67
C ALA A 91 0.90 -11.66 14.04
N SER A 92 1.72 -11.49 15.08
CA SER A 92 2.24 -10.17 15.48
C SER A 92 3.11 -9.54 14.39
N ILE A 93 4.03 -10.30 13.80
CA ILE A 93 4.88 -9.82 12.69
C ILE A 93 4.00 -9.43 11.49
N SER A 94 3.06 -10.29 11.11
CA SER A 94 2.18 -10.05 9.95
C SER A 94 1.27 -8.85 10.16
N SER A 95 0.71 -8.70 11.36
CA SER A 95 -0.09 -7.52 11.74
C SER A 95 0.73 -6.25 11.64
N LYS A 96 1.95 -6.25 12.19
CA LYS A 96 2.83 -5.08 12.16
C LYS A 96 3.20 -4.67 10.74
N ILE A 97 3.53 -5.64 9.89
CA ILE A 97 3.82 -5.41 8.47
C ILE A 97 2.59 -4.82 7.76
N SER A 98 1.40 -5.33 8.02
CA SER A 98 0.15 -4.81 7.44
C SER A 98 -0.18 -3.39 7.93
N GLU A 99 0.03 -3.08 9.22
CA GLU A 99 -0.17 -1.73 9.80
C GLU A 99 0.70 -0.67 9.09
N ILE A 100 1.96 -1.03 8.80
CA ILE A 100 2.88 -0.18 8.04
C ILE A 100 2.68 -0.30 6.53
N ASN A 101 1.65 -1.02 6.10
CA ASN A 101 1.19 -1.19 4.72
C ASN A 101 2.23 -1.93 3.85
N GLY A 102 3.01 -2.82 4.45
CA GLY A 102 3.77 -3.82 3.71
C GLY A 102 2.86 -4.97 3.29
N ASN A 103 3.17 -5.58 2.14
CA ASN A 103 2.46 -6.75 1.63
C ASN A 103 3.37 -7.97 1.67
N ILE A 104 2.99 -9.01 2.41
CA ILE A 104 3.80 -10.24 2.51
C ILE A 104 3.46 -11.14 1.32
N LEU A 105 4.42 -11.35 0.44
CA LEU A 105 4.29 -12.25 -0.72
C LEU A 105 4.59 -13.70 -0.37
N SER A 106 5.51 -13.93 0.56
CA SER A 106 5.94 -15.27 0.95
C SER A 106 6.47 -15.26 2.37
N THR A 107 6.18 -16.34 3.09
CA THR A 107 6.64 -16.61 4.44
C THR A 107 7.17 -18.02 4.51
N THR A 108 8.38 -18.20 5.00
CA THR A 108 8.93 -19.51 5.38
C THR A 108 9.39 -19.43 6.83
N LEU A 109 9.05 -20.43 7.63
CA LEU A 109 9.41 -20.49 9.04
C LEU A 109 10.27 -21.72 9.32
N GLU A 110 11.39 -21.50 10.00
CA GLU A 110 12.30 -22.54 10.46
C GLU A 110 12.50 -22.39 11.96
N LYS A 111 12.33 -23.48 12.71
CA LYS A 111 12.55 -23.51 14.15
C LYS A 111 13.87 -24.17 14.46
N GLU A 112 14.69 -23.51 15.29
CA GLU A 112 15.97 -24.00 15.76
C GLU A 112 16.06 -23.79 17.28
N GLY A 113 15.74 -24.85 18.03
CA GLY A 113 15.64 -24.80 19.49
C GLY A 113 14.54 -23.83 19.95
N ASN A 114 14.90 -22.83 20.75
CA ASN A 114 13.99 -21.78 21.24
C ASN A 114 13.88 -20.57 20.31
N LYS A 115 14.57 -20.59 19.16
CA LYS A 115 14.52 -19.50 18.19
C LYS A 115 13.76 -19.92 16.94
N VAL A 116 13.15 -18.93 16.32
CA VAL A 116 12.47 -19.03 15.04
C VAL A 116 13.13 -18.08 14.07
N ARG A 117 13.42 -18.59 12.88
CA ARG A 117 13.84 -17.82 11.72
C ARG A 117 12.66 -17.74 10.77
N VAL A 118 12.18 -16.53 10.50
CA VAL A 118 11.10 -16.26 9.56
C VAL A 118 11.69 -15.55 8.36
N TRP A 119 11.65 -16.19 7.22
CA TRP A 119 12.01 -15.62 5.93
C TRP A 119 10.78 -14.99 5.32
N LEU A 120 10.87 -13.70 4.98
CA LEU A 120 9.76 -12.93 4.43
C LEU A 120 10.18 -12.30 3.11
N VAL A 121 9.30 -12.37 2.12
CA VAL A 121 9.36 -11.54 0.92
C VAL A 121 8.25 -10.51 1.06
N ILE A 122 8.62 -9.23 1.15
CA ILE A 122 7.69 -8.14 1.46
C ILE A 122 7.75 -7.09 0.36
N GLU A 123 6.60 -6.67 -0.14
CA GLU A 123 6.44 -5.55 -1.05
C GLU A 123 6.00 -4.28 -0.32
N ASN A 124 6.27 -3.15 -0.96
CA ASN A 124 5.82 -1.82 -0.54
C ASN A 124 6.32 -1.40 0.84
N LEU A 125 7.52 -1.85 1.20
CA LEU A 125 8.14 -1.50 2.46
C LEU A 125 9.66 -1.38 2.32
N GLU A 126 10.24 -0.34 2.93
CA GLU A 126 11.68 -0.18 3.00
C GLU A 126 12.26 -0.98 4.19
N PHE A 127 13.50 -1.45 4.04
CA PHE A 127 14.15 -2.27 5.05
C PHE A 127 14.28 -1.57 6.41
N ASN A 128 14.66 -0.29 6.42
CA ASN A 128 14.84 0.45 7.66
C ASN A 128 13.51 0.65 8.40
N ASP A 129 12.45 0.99 7.68
CA ASP A 129 11.10 1.10 8.26
C ASP A 129 10.64 -0.22 8.88
N LEU A 130 10.85 -1.34 8.16
CA LEU A 130 10.51 -2.67 8.68
C LEU A 130 11.28 -2.98 9.97
N LYS A 131 12.60 -2.78 9.94
CA LYS A 131 13.50 -3.06 11.06
C LYS A 131 13.10 -2.26 12.29
N ASP A 132 12.80 -0.98 12.13
CA ASP A 132 12.41 -0.10 13.23
C ASP A 132 11.04 -0.48 13.82
N ASN A 133 10.11 -0.96 13.00
CA ASN A 133 8.78 -1.38 13.45
C ASN A 133 8.74 -2.79 14.09
N LEU A 134 9.71 -3.65 13.78
CA LEU A 134 9.82 -5.01 14.34
C LEU A 134 10.77 -5.13 15.53
N LYS A 135 11.49 -4.06 15.90
CA LYS A 135 12.53 -4.08 16.94
C LYS A 135 12.07 -4.59 18.31
N ASP A 136 10.80 -4.38 18.65
CA ASP A 136 10.24 -4.78 19.96
C ASP A 136 9.65 -6.21 19.93
N ILE A 137 9.57 -6.82 18.74
CA ILE A 137 8.97 -8.14 18.52
C ILE A 137 10.05 -9.19 18.23
N THR A 138 11.21 -8.75 17.74
CA THR A 138 12.23 -9.59 17.10
C THR A 138 13.62 -9.27 17.63
N ASP A 139 14.48 -10.29 17.72
CA ASP A 139 15.88 -10.12 18.15
C ASP A 139 16.69 -9.41 17.06
N ARG A 140 16.41 -9.76 15.80
CA ARG A 140 17.19 -9.31 14.64
C ARG A 140 16.36 -9.37 13.36
N VAL A 141 16.53 -8.35 12.52
CA VAL A 141 16.05 -8.33 11.13
C VAL A 141 17.26 -8.12 10.20
N VAL A 142 17.40 -8.96 9.18
CA VAL A 142 18.52 -8.96 8.23
C VAL A 142 17.98 -8.85 6.80
N LEU A 143 18.54 -7.95 6.00
CA LEU A 143 18.30 -7.87 4.57
C LEU A 143 19.14 -8.92 3.83
N LEU A 144 18.57 -9.56 2.81
CA LEU A 144 19.20 -10.62 2.02
C LEU A 144 19.47 -10.21 0.58
#